data_AF-A0A351Z9C2-F1
#
_entry.id   AF-A0A351Z9C2-F1
#
_cell.length_a   1.000
_cell.length_b   1.000
_cell.length_c   1.000
_cell.angle_alpha   90.00
_cell.angle_beta   90.00
_cell.angle_gamma   90.00
#
_symmetry.space_group_name_H-M   'P 1'
#
loop_
_entity.id
_entity.type
_entity.pdbx_description
1 polymer ?
#
loop_
_entity_poly.entity_id
_entity_poly.type
_entity_poly.pdbx_seq_one_letter_code
_entity_poly.pdbx_strand_id
1 'polypeptide(L)' 'MKRNKFSPSDILKLYRLGKLSSGKSTEYLDMERFEFVKFASRLGIPFIDMDMEELLTDCHRAHRIVIKESHK' A
#
# COMPACT_ATOMS: atom_id res chain seq x y z
N MET A 1 -22.05 20.31 5.93
CA MET A 1 -20.84 19.47 5.77
C MET A 1 -20.00 19.57 7.02
N LYS A 2 -19.74 18.46 7.74
CA LYS A 2 -18.86 18.48 8.92
C LYS A 2 -17.42 18.68 8.44
N ARG A 3 -16.70 19.67 8.98
CA ARG A 3 -15.27 19.86 8.72
C ARG A 3 -14.52 18.60 9.16
N ASN A 4 -13.85 17.93 8.23
CA ASN A 4 -12.98 16.82 8.59
C ASN A 4 -11.82 17.34 9.45
N LYS A 5 -11.52 16.62 10.53
CA LYS A 5 -10.47 17.01 11.50
C LYS A 5 -9.05 16.89 10.96
N PHE A 6 -8.87 16.25 9.81
CA PHE A 6 -7.58 15.93 9.22
C PHE A 6 -7.51 16.45 7.80
N SER A 7 -6.34 16.98 7.42
CA SER A 7 -6.07 17.36 6.05
C SER A 7 -5.78 16.13 5.17
N PRO A 8 -5.91 16.22 3.84
CA PRO A 8 -5.56 15.11 2.95
C PRO A 8 -4.13 14.57 3.13
N SER A 9 -3.17 15.45 3.44
CA SER A 9 -1.79 15.06 3.70
C SER A 9 -1.65 14.30 5.03
N ASP A 10 -2.44 14.62 6.05
CA ASP A 10 -2.46 13.86 7.31
C ASP A 10 -2.97 12.44 7.09
N ILE A 11 -4.04 12.28 6.30
CA ILE A 11 -4.59 10.96 5.96
C ILE A 11 -3.56 10.11 5.21
N LEU A 12 -2.88 10.68 4.21
CA LEU A 12 -1.81 9.99 3.49
C LEU A 12 -0.65 9.58 4.41
N LYS A 13 -0.24 10.44 5.34
CA LYS A 13 0.79 10.10 6.34
C LYS A 13 0.36 8.91 7.19
N LEU A 14 -0.87 8.93 7.69
CA LEU A 14 -1.38 7.85 8.54
C LEU A 14 -1.54 6.54 7.76
N TYR A 15 -2.00 6.59 6.51
CA TYR A 15 -2.06 5.45 5.61
C TYR A 15 -0.66 4.85 5.37
N ARG A 16 0.33 5.68 5.03
CA ARG A 16 1.72 5.24 4.82
C ARG A 16 2.34 4.59 6.06
N LEU A 17 1.99 5.07 7.26
CA LEU A 17 2.45 4.51 8.53
C LEU A 17 1.68 3.24 8.95
N GLY A 18 0.72 2.77 8.13
CA GLY A 18 -0.14 1.63 8.46
C GLY A 18 -1.11 1.90 9.63
N LYS A 19 -1.31 3.17 10.01
CA LYS A 19 -2.24 3.57 11.08
C LYS A 19 -3.67 3.71 10.59
N LEU A 20 -3.84 3.94 9.29
CA LEU A 20 -5.13 3.85 8.61
C LEU A 20 -5.05 2.80 7.52
N SER A 21 -6.13 2.04 7.36
CA SER A 21 -6.33 1.22 6.16
C SER A 21 -6.77 2.11 4.99
N SER A 22 -6.73 1.57 3.77
CA SER A 22 -7.29 2.26 2.60
C SER A 22 -8.78 2.57 2.77
N GLY A 23 -9.54 1.64 3.37
CA GLY A 23 -10.98 1.81 3.60
C GLY A 23 -11.29 2.88 4.64
N LYS A 24 -10.46 3.01 5.69
CA LYS A 24 -10.65 4.10 6.65
C LYS A 24 -10.24 5.45 6.08
N SER A 25 -9.22 5.46 5.22
CA SER A 25 -8.74 6.67 4.55
C SER A 25 -9.79 7.24 3.58
N THR A 26 -10.54 6.37 2.90
CA THR A 26 -11.61 6.76 1.97
C THR A 26 -12.79 7.43 2.66
N GLU A 27 -13.14 6.98 3.88
CA GLU A 27 -14.16 7.64 4.71
C GLU A 27 -13.76 9.09 5.08
N TYR A 28 -12.46 9.35 5.32
CA TYR A 28 -11.97 10.70 5.66
C TYR A 28 -11.83 11.62 4.46
N LEU A 29 -11.71 11.08 3.25
CA LEU A 29 -11.49 11.88 2.06
C LEU A 29 -12.74 11.98 1.17
N ASP A 30 -13.80 11.24 1.53
CA ASP A 30 -15.01 11.14 0.72
C ASP A 30 -14.68 10.72 -0.72
N MET A 31 -13.84 9.70 -0.84
CA MET A 31 -13.36 9.17 -2.11
C MET A 31 -13.63 7.67 -2.20
N GLU A 32 -13.90 7.17 -3.40
CA GLU A 32 -13.95 5.74 -3.66
C GLU A 32 -12.59 5.06 -3.39
N ARG A 33 -12.63 3.79 -2.96
CA ARG A 33 -11.40 3.05 -2.60
C ARG A 33 -10.41 2.95 -3.74
N PHE A 34 -10.90 2.69 -4.95
CA PHE A 34 -10.05 2.60 -6.13
C PHE A 34 -9.41 3.94 -6.50
N GLU A 35 -10.13 5.06 -6.34
CA GLU A 35 -9.58 6.40 -6.56
C GLU A 35 -8.51 6.74 -5.52
N PHE A 36 -8.74 6.41 -4.25
CA PHE A 36 -7.74 6.57 -3.20
C PHE A 36 -6.45 5.80 -3.49
N VAL A 37 -6.56 4.53 -3.92
CA VAL A 37 -5.40 3.70 -4.26
C VAL A 37 -4.62 4.32 -5.42
N LYS A 38 -5.29 4.75 -6.50
CA LYS A 38 -4.62 5.44 -7.62
C LYS A 38 -3.93 6.72 -7.16
N PHE A 39 -4.58 7.51 -6.32
CA PHE A 39 -4.03 8.75 -5.77
C PHE A 39 -2.78 8.48 -4.92
N ALA A 40 -2.83 7.55 -3.98
CA ALA A 40 -1.69 7.18 -3.14
C ALA A 40 -0.53 6.59 -3.95
N SER A 41 -0.82 5.74 -4.95
CA SER A 41 0.19 5.16 -5.83
C SER A 41 0.94 6.21 -6.65
N ARG A 42 0.25 7.25 -7.16
CA ARG A 42 0.92 8.39 -7.85
C ARG A 42 1.89 9.16 -6.94
N LEU A 43 1.72 9.04 -5.63
CA LEU A 43 2.59 9.63 -4.61
C LEU A 43 3.63 8.63 -4.06
N GLY A 44 3.76 7.45 -4.68
CA GLY A 44 4.73 6.43 -4.29
C GLY A 44 4.35 5.62 -3.04
N ILE A 45 3.06 5.59 -2.67
CA ILE A 45 2.56 4.78 -1.56
C ILE A 45 1.70 3.64 -2.14
N PRO A 46 2.29 2.47 -2.43
CA PRO A 46 1.56 1.38 -3.06
C PRO A 46 0.55 0.74 -2.10
N PHE A 47 -0.54 0.26 -2.67
CA PHE A 47 -1.42 -0.71 -2.01
C PHE A 47 -0.90 -2.11 -2.35
N ILE A 48 -0.57 -2.89 -1.33
CA ILE A 48 -0.10 -4.27 -1.46
C ILE A 48 -1.11 -5.15 -0.74
N ASP A 49 -1.87 -5.90 -1.52
CA ASP A 49 -2.75 -6.97 -1.02
C ASP A 49 -1.96 -8.27 -1.12
N MET A 50 -1.14 -8.54 -0.11
CA MET A 50 -0.27 -9.69 -0.08
C MET A 50 -0.20 -10.22 1.35
N ASP A 51 -0.40 -11.52 1.50
CA ASP A 51 -0.21 -12.19 2.79
C ASP A 51 1.24 -12.67 2.99
N MET A 52 1.51 -13.25 4.16
CA MET A 52 2.85 -13.74 4.49
C MET A 52 3.28 -14.96 3.66
N GLU A 53 2.34 -15.81 3.25
CA GLU A 53 2.63 -17.02 2.47
C GLU A 53 2.99 -16.66 1.04
N GLU A 54 2.26 -15.73 0.44
CA GLU A 54 2.54 -15.13 -0.86
C GLU A 54 3.91 -14.46 -0.86
N LEU A 55 4.20 -13.63 0.16
CA LEU A 55 5.49 -12.96 0.29
C LEU A 55 6.65 -13.96 0.41
N LEU A 56 6.51 -14.99 1.24
CA LEU A 56 7.54 -16.04 1.41
C LEU A 56 7.77 -16.80 0.11
N THR A 57 6.70 -17.08 -0.63
CA THR A 57 6.77 -17.76 -1.93
C THR A 57 7.57 -16.93 -2.94
N ASP A 58 7.32 -15.63 -3.00
CA ASP A 58 8.06 -14.71 -3.88
C ASP A 58 9.51 -14.55 -3.44
N CYS A 59 9.80 -14.47 -2.13
CA CYS A 59 11.17 -14.47 -1.61
C CYS A 59 11.94 -15.75 -2.00
N HIS A 60 11.34 -16.93 -1.85
CA HIS A 60 11.96 -18.20 -2.25
C HIS A 60 12.20 -18.27 -3.76
N ARG A 61 11.26 -17.75 -4.56
CA ARG A 61 11.41 -17.68 -6.02
C ARG A 61 12.59 -16.79 -6.40
N ALA A 62 12.67 -15.58 -5.85
CA ALA A 62 13.76 -14.65 -6.10
C ALA A 62 15.13 -15.24 -5.72
N HIS A 63 15.22 -15.89 -4.55
CA HIS A 63 16.46 -16.53 -4.08
C HIS A 63 16.96 -17.64 -5.02
N ARG A 64 16.06 -18.49 -5.54
CA ARG A 64 16.42 -19.54 -6.50
C ARG A 64 16.95 -18.99 -7.82
N ILE A 65 16.42 -17.86 -8.29
CA ILE A 65 16.88 -17.22 -9.53
C ILE A 65 18.34 -16.76 -9.35
N VAL A 66 18.62 -16.05 -8.25
CA VAL A 66 19.97 -15.57 -7.93
C VAL A 66 20.99 -16.73 -7.87
N ILE A 67 20.64 -17.85 -7.23
CA ILE A 67 21.54 -19.02 -7.15
C ILE A 67 21.77 -19.64 -8.54
N LYS A 68 20.72 -19.80 -9.36
CA LYS A 68 20.83 -20.38 -10.71
C LYS A 68 21.69 -19.51 -11.63
N GLU A 69 21.59 -18.20 -11.54
CA GLU A 69 22.41 -17.29 -12.34
C GLU A 69 23.87 -17.24 -11.89
N SER A 70 24.14 -17.52 -10.61
CA SER A 70 25.52 -17.56 -10.08
C SER A 70 26.31 -18.83 -10.47
N HIS A 71 25.65 -19.87 -10.98
CA HIS A 71 26.27 -21.14 -11.39
C HIS A 71 26.25 -21.35 -12.92
N LYS A 72 26.05 -20.27 -13.68
CA LYS A 72 26.06 -20.26 -15.13
C LYS A 72 27.25 -19.45 -15.64
#